data_AF-A0A0L9UPH5-F1
#
_entry.id   AF-A0A0L9UPH5-F1
#
_cell.length_a   1.000
_cell.length_b   1.000
_cell.length_c   1.000
_cell.angle_alpha   90.00
_cell.angle_beta   90.00
_cell.angle_gamma   90.00
#
_symmetry.space_group_name_H-M   'P 1'
#
loop_
_entity.id
_entity.type
_entity.pdbx_description
1 polymer ?
#
loop_
_entity_poly.entity_id
_entity_poly.type
_entity_poly.pdbx_seq_one_letter_code
_entity_poly.pdbx_strand_id
1 'polypeptide(L)'
;MFAILQSSPVEIVSLYQRFCQLDRNAKGFISADEFLSVPEFAMNPLSQRLLKMVDGLNFKDFVAFLSAFSAKANAQQKIELIFKVFDSDRNGKVSFKDILEVLKDLSGSFMSDDQREEALSQVLKEAGYTKDSYLTLDDFIKVLGQYDLKMDVEVPVD
;
A
#
# COMPACT_ATOMS: atom_id res chain seq x y z
N MET A 1 13.02 2.55 10.33
CA MET A 1 13.69 2.64 11.65
C MET A 1 12.67 2.88 12.75
N PHE A 2 11.73 3.82 12.59
CA PHE A 2 10.65 4.07 13.56
C PHE A 2 9.71 2.88 13.83
N ALA A 3 9.37 2.08 12.81
CA ALA A 3 8.55 0.87 12.97
C ALA A 3 9.18 -0.20 13.88
N ILE A 4 10.46 -0.51 13.65
CA ILE A 4 11.22 -1.51 14.42
C ILE A 4 11.36 -1.08 15.89
N LEU A 5 11.42 0.23 16.16
CA LEU A 5 11.58 0.76 17.53
C LEU A 5 10.29 0.67 18.37
N GLN A 6 9.12 0.45 17.77
CA GLN A 6 7.85 0.29 18.49
C GLN A 6 7.39 -1.17 18.62
N SER A 7 8.08 -2.09 17.96
CA SER A 7 7.80 -3.52 18.07
C SER A 7 8.50 -4.14 19.28
N SER A 8 7.82 -5.07 19.95
CA SER A 8 8.47 -5.84 21.02
C SER A 8 9.56 -6.74 20.44
N PRO A 9 10.60 -7.12 21.22
CA PRO A 9 11.62 -8.06 20.75
C PRO A 9 11.03 -9.38 20.23
N VAL A 10 9.93 -9.85 20.83
CA VAL A 10 9.21 -11.06 20.40
C VAL A 10 8.52 -10.85 19.05
N GLU A 11 7.88 -9.70 18.84
CA GLU A 11 7.27 -9.34 17.55
C GLU A 11 8.33 -9.28 16.44
N ILE A 12 9.50 -8.68 16.71
CA ILE A 12 10.59 -8.58 15.73
C ILE A 12 11.11 -9.97 15.35
N VAL A 13 11.31 -10.86 16.34
CA VAL A 13 11.76 -12.23 16.09
C VAL A 13 10.73 -13.00 15.27
N SER A 14 9.43 -12.89 15.60
CA SER A 14 8.36 -13.54 14.84
C SER A 14 8.29 -13.03 13.39
N LEU A 15 8.40 -11.71 13.18
CA LEU A 15 8.46 -11.11 11.85
C LEU A 15 9.67 -11.58 11.05
N TYR A 16 10.83 -11.71 11.71
CA TYR A 16 12.04 -12.21 11.08
C TYR A 16 11.93 -13.70 10.69
N GLN A 17 11.31 -14.52 11.55
CA GLN A 17 11.02 -15.93 11.21
C GLN A 17 10.13 -16.04 9.98
N ARG A 18 9.05 -15.24 9.89
CA ARG A 18 8.19 -15.19 8.70
C ARG A 18 8.94 -14.72 7.46
N PHE A 19 9.80 -13.71 7.62
CA PHE A 19 10.65 -13.25 6.52
C PHE A 19 11.51 -14.40 5.97
N CYS A 20 12.15 -15.18 6.84
CA CYS A 20 12.94 -16.34 6.44
C CYS A 20 12.09 -17.46 5.81
N GLN A 21 10.84 -17.64 6.24
CA GLN A 21 9.92 -18.61 5.62
C GLN A 21 9.53 -18.20 4.19
N LEU A 22 9.42 -16.89 3.93
CA LEU A 22 9.10 -16.34 2.61
C LEU A 22 10.34 -16.31 1.69
N ASP A 23 11.50 -15.94 2.21
CA ASP A 23 12.79 -15.98 1.50
C ASP A 23 13.33 -17.41 1.40
N ARG A 24 12.68 -18.24 0.57
CA ARG A 24 12.96 -19.67 0.42
C ARG A 24 14.39 -19.96 -0.03
N ASN A 25 14.99 -19.03 -0.76
CA ASN A 25 16.34 -19.18 -1.31
C ASN A 25 17.41 -18.53 -0.42
N ALA A 26 17.04 -18.00 0.75
CA ALA A 26 17.93 -17.33 1.70
C ALA A 26 18.80 -16.25 1.04
N LYS A 27 18.24 -15.50 0.09
CA LYS A 27 18.96 -14.46 -0.67
C LYS A 27 19.00 -13.12 0.06
N GLY A 28 18.31 -13.00 1.20
CA GLY A 28 18.25 -11.80 2.03
C GLY A 28 17.17 -10.81 1.61
N PHE A 29 16.33 -11.17 0.63
CA PHE A 29 15.19 -10.38 0.18
C PHE A 29 14.05 -11.28 -0.31
N ILE A 30 12.80 -10.85 -0.17
CA ILE A 30 11.64 -11.56 -0.71
C ILE A 30 11.42 -11.09 -2.17
N SER A 31 11.39 -12.03 -3.11
CA SER A 31 11.06 -11.75 -4.53
C SER A 31 9.56 -11.72 -4.79
N ALA A 32 9.17 -11.21 -5.96
CA ALA A 32 7.78 -11.15 -6.37
C ALA A 32 7.07 -12.52 -6.28
N ASP A 33 7.69 -13.58 -6.80
CA ASP A 33 7.11 -14.94 -6.74
C ASP A 33 6.95 -15.47 -5.31
N GLU A 34 7.88 -15.13 -4.41
CA GLU A 34 7.80 -15.54 -3.01
C GLU A 34 6.69 -14.79 -2.27
N PHE A 35 6.54 -13.50 -2.54
CA PHE A 35 5.46 -12.69 -1.99
C PHE A 35 4.08 -13.14 -2.51
N LEU A 36 3.95 -13.42 -3.81
CA LEU A 36 2.72 -13.94 -4.43
C LEU A 36 2.44 -15.41 -4.08
N SER A 37 3.38 -16.11 -3.45
CA SER A 37 3.13 -17.46 -2.98
C SER A 37 2.20 -17.52 -1.76
N VAL A 38 1.98 -16.37 -1.11
CA VAL A 38 1.00 -16.20 -0.03
C VAL A 38 -0.37 -15.96 -0.66
N PRO A 39 -1.35 -16.85 -0.46
CA PRO A 39 -2.67 -16.75 -1.11
C PRO A 39 -3.36 -15.41 -0.86
N GLU A 40 -3.25 -14.86 0.35
CA GLU A 40 -3.86 -13.58 0.74
C GLU A 40 -3.29 -12.41 -0.07
N PHE A 41 -1.99 -12.45 -0.39
CA PHE A 41 -1.38 -11.47 -1.28
C PHE A 41 -1.71 -11.77 -2.75
N ALA A 42 -1.72 -13.04 -3.18
CA ALA A 42 -2.04 -13.40 -4.55
C ALA A 42 -3.46 -12.97 -4.96
N MET A 43 -4.42 -13.07 -4.03
CA MET A 43 -5.81 -12.69 -4.25
C MET A 43 -6.09 -11.20 -4.07
N ASN A 44 -5.12 -10.43 -3.54
CA ASN A 44 -5.28 -9.00 -3.37
C ASN A 44 -5.18 -8.30 -4.74
N PRO A 45 -6.20 -7.54 -5.18
CA PRO A 45 -6.17 -6.83 -6.46
C PRO A 45 -5.03 -5.82 -6.58
N LEU A 46 -4.52 -5.31 -5.45
CA LEU A 46 -3.41 -4.36 -5.39
C LEU A 46 -2.04 -5.04 -5.27
N SER A 47 -1.96 -6.37 -5.26
CA SER A 47 -0.73 -7.13 -5.04
C SER A 47 0.42 -6.70 -5.94
N GLN A 48 0.15 -6.49 -7.23
CA GLN A 48 1.15 -6.04 -8.20
C GLN A 48 1.68 -4.63 -7.89
N ARG A 49 0.85 -3.75 -7.33
CA ARG A 49 1.28 -2.43 -6.88
C ARG A 49 2.11 -2.51 -5.61
N LEU A 50 1.66 -3.29 -4.63
CA LEU A 50 2.39 -3.51 -3.39
C LEU A 50 3.77 -4.10 -3.66
N LEU A 51 3.89 -5.03 -4.62
CA LEU A 51 5.17 -5.56 -5.10
C LEU A 51 6.09 -4.49 -5.69
N LYS A 52 5.55 -3.62 -6.54
CA LYS A 52 6.35 -2.54 -7.14
C LYS A 52 6.85 -1.55 -6.10
N MET A 53 6.13 -1.34 -5.00
CA MET A 53 6.57 -0.44 -3.92
C MET A 53 7.84 -0.94 -3.21
N VAL A 54 8.13 -2.24 -3.31
CA VAL A 54 9.09 -2.90 -2.44
C VAL A 54 10.23 -3.62 -3.16
N ASP A 55 10.33 -3.48 -4.49
CA ASP A 55 11.38 -4.00 -5.40
C ASP A 55 12.59 -4.64 -4.69
N GLY A 56 12.45 -5.93 -4.34
CA GLY A 56 13.36 -6.63 -3.44
C GLY A 56 13.16 -6.24 -1.96
N LEU A 57 12.23 -6.94 -1.28
CA LEU A 57 11.94 -6.71 0.14
C LEU A 57 13.08 -7.24 1.01
N ASN A 58 14.02 -6.40 1.41
CA ASN A 58 14.88 -6.75 2.54
C ASN A 58 14.05 -6.68 3.85
N PHE A 59 14.59 -7.23 4.94
CA PHE A 59 13.85 -7.31 6.21
C PHE A 59 13.40 -5.95 6.74
N LYS A 60 14.18 -4.88 6.54
CA LYS A 60 13.83 -3.53 7.00
C LYS A 60 12.62 -2.99 6.23
N ASP A 61 12.58 -3.21 4.92
CA ASP A 61 11.49 -2.77 4.06
C ASP A 61 10.22 -3.59 4.31
N PHE A 62 10.37 -4.89 4.58
CA PHE A 62 9.28 -5.77 5.01
C PHE A 62 8.63 -5.29 6.31
N VAL A 63 9.43 -4.98 7.34
CA VAL A 63 8.89 -4.45 8.60
C VAL A 63 8.28 -3.06 8.41
N ALA A 64 8.90 -2.18 7.62
CA ALA A 64 8.35 -0.87 7.35
C ALA A 64 6.99 -0.95 6.63
N PHE A 65 6.87 -1.84 5.65
CA PHE A 65 5.62 -2.10 4.94
C PHE A 65 4.53 -2.61 5.89
N LEU A 66 4.81 -3.66 6.67
CA LEU A 66 3.83 -4.23 7.60
C LEU A 66 3.46 -3.29 8.75
N SER A 67 4.35 -2.38 9.13
CA SER A 67 4.08 -1.44 10.22
C SER A 67 2.91 -0.51 9.93
N ALA A 68 2.65 -0.17 8.67
CA ALA A 68 1.51 0.66 8.28
C ALA A 68 0.16 -0.06 8.45
N PHE A 69 0.17 -1.40 8.54
CA PHE A 69 -1.01 -2.23 8.83
C PHE A 69 -1.15 -2.59 10.31
N SER A 70 -0.24 -2.10 11.17
CA SER A 70 -0.33 -2.31 12.61
C SER A 70 -1.43 -1.44 13.21
N ALA A 71 -2.16 -1.97 14.20
CA ALA A 71 -3.05 -1.17 15.04
C ALA A 71 -2.33 -0.01 15.78
N LYS A 72 -0.99 -0.07 15.90
CA LYS A 72 -0.17 1.01 16.47
C LYS A 72 0.13 2.13 15.47
N ALA A 73 -0.15 1.94 14.17
CA ALA A 73 0.11 2.92 13.13
C ALA A 73 -0.85 4.10 13.24
N ASN A 74 -0.30 5.31 13.23
CA ASN A 74 -1.12 6.52 13.21
C ASN A 74 -1.74 6.75 11.81
N ALA A 75 -2.74 7.62 11.75
CA ALA A 75 -3.44 7.93 10.49
C ALA A 75 -2.48 8.41 9.40
N GLN A 76 -1.47 9.22 9.74
CA GLN A 76 -0.49 9.73 8.79
C GLN A 76 0.32 8.60 8.14
N GLN A 77 0.79 7.61 8.93
CA GLN A 77 1.53 6.46 8.41
C GLN A 77 0.68 5.61 7.46
N LYS A 78 -0.61 5.45 7.79
CA LYS A 78 -1.57 4.77 6.90
C LYS A 78 -1.78 5.55 5.59
N ILE A 79 -1.93 6.87 5.68
CA ILE A 79 -2.08 7.76 4.52
C ILE A 79 -0.83 7.76 3.64
N GLU A 80 0.37 7.76 4.23
CA GLU A 80 1.63 7.66 3.49
C GLU A 80 1.74 6.34 2.71
N LEU A 81 1.26 5.24 3.29
CA LEU A 81 1.20 3.96 2.57
C LEU A 81 0.21 4.04 1.41
N ILE A 82 -1.00 4.54 1.65
CA ILE A 82 -2.02 4.73 0.61
C ILE A 82 -1.45 5.56 -0.53
N PHE A 83 -0.83 6.70 -0.22
CA PHE A 83 -0.23 7.59 -1.20
C PHE A 83 0.77 6.84 -2.10
N LYS A 84 1.65 6.02 -1.52
CA LYS A 84 2.62 5.22 -2.28
C LYS A 84 1.98 4.13 -3.16
N VAL A 85 0.80 3.63 -2.80
CA VAL A 85 0.05 2.69 -3.65
C VAL A 85 -0.46 3.41 -4.91
N PHE A 86 -0.85 4.68 -4.76
CA PHE A 86 -1.27 5.51 -5.89
C PHE A 86 -0.07 5.99 -6.72
N ASP A 87 0.97 6.57 -6.10
CA ASP A 87 2.19 7.11 -6.74
C ASP A 87 3.13 5.99 -7.24
N SER A 88 2.74 5.35 -8.34
CA SER A 88 3.41 4.14 -8.85
C SER A 88 4.75 4.41 -9.53
N ASP A 89 4.95 5.61 -10.08
CA ASP A 89 6.22 6.06 -10.66
C ASP A 89 7.14 6.74 -9.64
N ARG A 90 6.66 6.93 -8.39
CA ARG A 90 7.37 7.48 -7.24
C ARG A 90 7.88 8.90 -7.49
N ASN A 91 7.13 9.69 -8.25
CA ASN A 91 7.50 11.08 -8.55
C ASN A 91 7.08 12.05 -7.43
N GLY A 92 6.42 11.54 -6.37
CA GLY A 92 5.93 12.32 -5.23
C GLY A 92 4.60 13.02 -5.49
N LYS A 93 3.91 12.67 -6.58
CA LYS A 93 2.63 13.24 -6.99
C LYS A 93 1.74 12.16 -7.61
N VAL A 94 0.46 12.24 -7.32
CA VAL A 94 -0.55 11.34 -7.88
C VAL A 94 -1.32 12.08 -8.96
N SER A 95 -1.24 11.58 -10.20
CA SER A 95 -1.98 12.10 -11.34
C SER A 95 -3.36 11.44 -11.47
N PHE A 96 -4.23 12.00 -12.33
CA PHE A 96 -5.50 11.36 -12.71
C PHE A 96 -5.29 9.93 -13.22
N LYS A 97 -4.24 9.71 -14.02
CA LYS A 97 -3.92 8.39 -14.57
C LYS A 97 -3.60 7.40 -13.46
N ASP A 98 -2.82 7.80 -12.46
CA ASP A 98 -2.44 6.93 -11.35
C ASP A 98 -3.66 6.44 -10.56
N ILE A 99 -4.58 7.36 -10.26
CA ILE A 99 -5.85 7.03 -9.58
C ILE A 99 -6.70 6.10 -10.45
N LEU A 100 -6.79 6.39 -11.76
CA LEU A 100 -7.57 5.57 -12.68
C LEU A 100 -7.04 4.13 -12.77
N GLU A 101 -5.72 3.95 -12.81
CA GLU A 101 -5.14 2.61 -12.84
C GLU A 101 -5.40 1.85 -11.53
N VAL A 102 -5.30 2.51 -10.36
CA VAL A 102 -5.67 1.88 -9.06
C VAL A 102 -7.16 1.51 -9.05
N LEU A 103 -8.04 2.38 -9.53
CA LEU A 103 -9.47 2.10 -9.64
C LEU A 103 -9.75 0.92 -10.57
N LYS A 104 -8.98 0.79 -11.66
CA LYS A 104 -9.08 -0.35 -12.59
C LYS A 104 -8.70 -1.66 -11.90
N ASP A 105 -7.64 -1.65 -11.09
CA ASP A 105 -7.23 -2.83 -10.33
C ASP A 105 -8.29 -3.22 -9.29
N LEU A 106 -8.91 -2.24 -8.61
CA LEU A 106 -9.93 -2.48 -7.59
C LEU A 106 -11.28 -2.93 -8.14
N SER A 107 -11.72 -2.34 -9.25
CA SER A 107 -13.06 -2.60 -9.82
C SER A 107 -13.07 -3.71 -10.86
N GLY A 108 -11.92 -4.16 -11.36
CA GLY A 108 -11.84 -5.26 -12.34
C GLY A 108 -12.81 -5.05 -13.51
N SER A 109 -13.51 -6.08 -13.96
CA SER A 109 -14.49 -5.97 -15.06
C SER A 109 -15.87 -5.42 -14.65
N PHE A 110 -16.09 -5.05 -13.38
CA PHE A 110 -17.41 -4.60 -12.91
C PHE A 110 -17.80 -3.21 -13.42
N MET A 111 -16.85 -2.43 -13.90
CA MET A 111 -17.03 -1.05 -14.38
C MET A 111 -16.30 -0.87 -15.70
N SER A 112 -16.89 -0.19 -16.68
CA SER A 112 -16.19 0.12 -17.94
C SER A 112 -15.12 1.20 -17.72
N ASP A 113 -14.15 1.28 -18.64
CA ASP A 113 -13.10 2.32 -18.60
C ASP A 113 -13.74 3.73 -18.60
N ASP A 114 -14.75 3.97 -19.43
CA ASP A 114 -15.50 5.24 -19.49
C ASP A 114 -16.22 5.58 -18.16
N GLN A 115 -16.89 4.59 -17.55
CA GLN A 115 -17.57 4.79 -16.28
C GLN A 115 -16.56 5.16 -15.17
N ARG A 116 -15.40 4.48 -15.12
CA ARG A 116 -14.35 4.79 -14.15
C ARG A 116 -13.84 6.20 -14.33
N GLU A 117 -13.60 6.62 -15.58
CA GLU A 117 -13.16 7.98 -15.88
C GLU A 117 -14.20 9.02 -15.47
N GLU A 118 -15.48 8.79 -15.75
CA GLU A 118 -16.56 9.71 -15.38
C GLU A 118 -16.68 9.85 -13.86
N ALA A 119 -16.70 8.72 -13.14
CA ALA A 119 -16.77 8.70 -11.68
C ALA A 119 -15.56 9.43 -11.05
N LEU A 120 -14.35 9.15 -11.51
CA LEU A 120 -13.14 9.82 -11.02
C LEU A 120 -13.16 11.33 -11.33
N SER A 121 -13.62 11.71 -12.52
CA SER A 121 -13.73 13.12 -12.93
C SER A 121 -14.67 13.88 -12.00
N GLN A 122 -15.80 13.27 -11.65
CA GLN A 122 -16.80 13.88 -10.77
C GLN A 122 -16.26 14.03 -9.34
N VAL A 123 -15.63 12.98 -8.79
CA VAL A 123 -15.01 13.01 -7.45
C VAL A 123 -13.94 14.09 -7.35
N LEU A 124 -13.04 14.19 -8.33
CA LEU A 124 -12.00 15.22 -8.32
C LEU A 124 -12.58 16.62 -8.42
N LYS A 125 -13.59 16.82 -9.28
CA LYS A 125 -14.25 18.12 -9.44
C LYS A 125 -14.94 18.56 -8.16
N GLU A 126 -15.61 17.65 -7.44
CA GLU A 126 -16.23 17.93 -6.14
C GLU A 126 -15.21 18.31 -5.06
N ALA A 127 -14.02 17.71 -5.12
CA ALA A 127 -12.90 18.05 -4.25
C ALA A 127 -12.14 19.33 -4.68
N GLY A 128 -12.53 19.97 -5.79
CA GLY A 128 -11.92 21.20 -6.30
C GLY A 128 -10.69 21.00 -7.19
N TYR A 129 -10.47 19.79 -7.70
CA TYR A 129 -9.37 19.44 -8.59
C TYR A 129 -9.84 19.26 -10.04
N THR A 130 -8.89 19.38 -10.97
CA THR A 130 -9.08 19.10 -12.41
C THR A 130 -8.38 17.80 -12.81
N LYS A 131 -8.62 17.28 -14.02
CA LYS A 131 -7.90 16.11 -14.55
C LYS A 131 -6.38 16.34 -14.68
N ASP A 132 -5.96 17.58 -14.87
CA ASP A 132 -4.54 17.96 -15.00
C ASP A 132 -3.89 18.28 -13.64
N SER A 133 -4.66 18.15 -12.54
CA SER A 133 -4.14 18.37 -11.19
C SER A 133 -3.26 17.20 -10.76
N TYR A 134 -2.25 17.53 -9.97
CA TYR A 134 -1.40 16.57 -9.30
C TYR A 134 -1.67 16.65 -7.80
N LEU A 135 -2.03 15.53 -7.19
CA LEU A 135 -2.26 15.43 -5.75
C LEU A 135 -0.95 15.11 -5.03
N THR A 136 -0.64 15.86 -3.99
CA THR A 136 0.52 15.65 -3.13
C THR A 136 0.13 14.84 -1.89
N LEU A 137 1.11 14.43 -1.09
CA LEU A 137 0.86 13.80 0.20
C LEU A 137 0.00 14.69 1.12
N ASP A 138 0.21 16.00 1.10
CA ASP A 138 -0.57 16.95 1.90
C ASP A 138 -2.05 16.98 1.48
N ASP A 139 -2.34 16.84 0.18
CA ASP A 139 -3.71 16.70 -0.31
C ASP A 139 -4.35 15.41 0.21
N PHE A 140 -3.61 14.30 0.20
CA PHE A 140 -4.07 13.02 0.76
C PHE A 140 -4.31 13.13 2.27
N ILE A 141 -3.44 13.80 3.02
CA ILE A 141 -3.62 14.04 4.47
C ILE A 141 -4.86 14.89 4.71
N LYS A 142 -5.06 15.94 3.92
CA LYS A 142 -6.23 16.82 4.03
C LYS A 142 -7.53 16.07 3.76
N VAL A 143 -7.56 15.22 2.73
CA VAL A 143 -8.76 14.47 2.30
C VAL A 143 -9.02 13.28 3.22
N LEU A 144 -8.02 12.44 3.45
CA LEU A 144 -8.17 11.17 4.18
C LEU A 144 -8.03 11.32 5.70
N GLY A 145 -7.36 12.37 6.19
CA GLY A 145 -7.15 12.59 7.62
C GLY A 145 -8.44 12.89 8.41
N GLN A 146 -9.54 13.16 7.71
CA GLN A 146 -10.87 13.32 8.32
C GLN A 146 -11.59 11.99 8.57
N TYR A 147 -11.09 10.89 8.02
CA TYR A 147 -11.70 9.57 8.10
C TYR A 147 -10.93 8.67 9.07
N ASP A 148 -11.67 7.82 9.79
CA ASP A 148 -11.08 6.76 10.60
C ASP A 148 -10.63 5.60 9.70
N LEU A 149 -9.37 5.62 9.29
CA LEU A 149 -8.77 4.62 8.40
C LEU A 149 -8.47 3.33 9.17
N LYS A 150 -9.36 2.34 9.02
CA LYS A 150 -9.14 0.97 9.49
C LYS A 150 -8.40 0.16 8.43
N MET A 151 -7.09 0.02 8.64
CA MET A 151 -6.18 -0.80 7.82
C MET A 151 -5.53 -1.91 8.65
N ASP A 152 -6.08 -2.17 9.83
CA ASP A 152 -5.45 -3.02 10.82
C ASP A 152 -5.56 -4.48 10.37
N VAL A 153 -4.40 -5.11 10.19
CA VAL A 153 -4.31 -6.54 9.91
C VAL A 153 -3.74 -7.22 11.14
N GLU A 154 -4.54 -8.06 11.78
CA GLU A 154 -4.03 -8.96 12.80
C GLU A 154 -3.22 -10.06 12.12
N VAL A 155 -1.91 -10.02 12.36
CA VAL A 155 -1.00 -11.07 11.94
C VAL A 155 -1.10 -12.19 12.98
N PRO A 156 -1.71 -13.35 12.69
CA PRO A 156 -1.94 -14.39 13.68
C PRO A 156 -0.60 -14.90 14.19
N VAL A 157 -0.29 -14.70 15.46
CA VAL A 157 0.89 -15.28 16.13
C VAL A 157 0.52 -16.69 16.57
N ASP A 158 0.82 -17.67 15.73
CA ASP A 158 0.90 -19.07 16.16
C ASP A 158 2.13 -19.28 17.06
#